data_AF-A0A1G9V6K4-F1
#
_entry.id   AF-A0A1G9V6K4-F1
#
_cell.length_a   1.000
_cell.length_b   1.000
_cell.length_c   1.000
_cell.angle_alpha   90.00
_cell.angle_beta   90.00
_cell.angle_gamma   90.00
#
_symmetry.space_group_name_H-M   'P 1'
#
loop_
_entity.id
_entity.type
_entity.pdbx_description
1 polymer ?
#
loop_
_entity_poly.entity_id
_entity_poly.type
_entity_poly.pdbx_seq_one_letter_code
_entity_poly.pdbx_strand_id
1 'polypeptide(L)'
;MMSHHDRTEGDRALGYHWRVSPELVEKLGLDPGGRVAAQRARRSIVAALALAAETDRPWISYSRTRDWYAGGEHYPGCDYTYDTVVPAANDLIKAGLVDEVRGLVRDGGSGVQSRMRASYLFLECLGADPAVKHVGPGSFLLMKDEDGRLMPLPRTEAVARMVRGMDAVNAGVRNLRLTVDPKADQSNWRCGTRQWAARKVCKDGTERWAYVLPTPHHYLVRILGRGRLDCHGRLYGWHLGLPRLRRQELLLNGDPVAEPDFEHLHPTLLYAIAGVSLTWDPYLTGVIERDHAKLALNIAINAKGGRGGAIQAIADHPKWRKEWKLTHADAKRAYDEVAKLNKPISHLLGSDAGVRLMGFDSHMCLSVLKGCREAGIAALPVHDSFIVPSAKEGEVQAIMDEALHAVRVEISPGTSSTSVKSILQVPFAPRAAASRPSSSREAKPKKSAVPSKKRPAKAVSMAVQAVEAETAPEPIPADFDLAERSLALRDRYEAQARAKLRKFRLAAQSGWGVAPGWDEKRAEMAEAKRRAETTARQERETGLRIDLDVPYRLSEDAKAKRVKRLAPKPRRPFPAPWSRRSSARWAKPEATLPKGEAKPRATLFS
;
A
#
# COMPACT_ATOMS: atom_id res chain seq x y z
N MET A 1 -16.62 -10.62 19.06
CA MET A 1 -15.15 -10.45 19.14
C MET A 1 -14.52 -11.11 17.92
N MET A 2 -14.31 -10.38 16.82
CA MET A 2 -13.74 -10.98 15.59
C MET A 2 -12.22 -11.11 15.74
N SER A 3 -11.67 -12.28 15.40
CA SER A 3 -10.27 -12.61 15.64
C SER A 3 -9.33 -11.99 14.58
N HIS A 4 -8.07 -11.78 14.97
CA HIS A 4 -7.02 -11.25 14.10
C HIS A 4 -6.52 -12.25 13.02
N HIS A 5 -7.16 -13.41 12.85
CA HIS A 5 -6.71 -14.47 11.92
C HIS A 5 -7.09 -14.21 10.44
N ASP A 6 -8.08 -13.36 10.16
CA ASP A 6 -8.64 -13.14 8.81
C ASP A 6 -7.75 -12.26 7.89
N ARG A 7 -6.42 -12.36 8.05
CA ARG A 7 -5.37 -11.49 7.43
C ARG A 7 -4.08 -12.24 7.07
N THR A 8 -4.16 -13.53 6.81
CA THR A 8 -3.08 -14.32 6.17
C THR A 8 -2.85 -13.87 4.72
N GLU A 9 -3.93 -13.63 3.98
CA GLU A 9 -3.95 -12.99 2.66
C GLU A 9 -3.58 -11.50 2.82
N GLY A 10 -2.41 -11.10 2.31
CA GLY A 10 -1.91 -9.72 2.46
C GLY A 10 -2.47 -8.72 1.45
N ASP A 11 -2.81 -7.51 1.91
CA ASP A 11 -3.49 -6.48 1.11
C ASP A 11 -2.57 -5.81 0.06
N ARG A 12 -3.14 -5.48 -1.11
CA ARG A 12 -2.59 -4.55 -2.10
C ARG A 12 -3.03 -3.12 -1.77
N ALA A 13 -2.19 -2.12 -2.04
CA ALA A 13 -2.63 -0.72 -1.96
C ALA A 13 -3.58 -0.36 -3.13
N LEU A 14 -4.59 0.48 -2.88
CA LEU A 14 -5.51 0.96 -3.92
C LEU A 14 -4.78 1.84 -4.97
N GLY A 15 -4.41 1.25 -6.09
CA GLY A 15 -3.78 1.95 -7.23
C GLY A 15 -4.73 2.85 -8.01
N TYR A 16 -4.16 3.80 -8.77
CA TYR A 16 -4.89 4.79 -9.58
C TYR A 16 -4.30 5.04 -10.98
N HIS A 17 -3.21 4.36 -11.34
CA HIS A 17 -2.51 4.49 -12.64
C HIS A 17 -3.18 3.69 -13.78
N TRP A 18 -4.30 3.03 -13.51
CA TRP A 18 -5.04 2.18 -14.44
C TRP A 18 -6.53 2.55 -14.37
N ARG A 19 -7.23 2.55 -15.51
CA ARG A 19 -8.64 2.94 -15.64
C ARG A 19 -9.38 2.07 -16.64
N VAL A 20 -10.56 1.58 -16.27
CA VAL A 20 -11.50 1.01 -17.25
C VAL A 20 -12.13 2.10 -18.11
N SER A 21 -12.83 1.73 -19.18
CA SER A 21 -13.69 2.63 -19.96
C SER A 21 -14.92 3.09 -19.14
N PRO A 22 -15.63 4.16 -19.54
CA PRO A 22 -16.92 4.54 -18.92
C PRO A 22 -17.97 3.43 -19.02
N GLU A 23 -18.08 2.81 -20.19
CA GLU A 23 -19.13 1.86 -20.55
C GLU A 23 -19.05 0.58 -19.70
N LEU A 24 -17.83 0.19 -19.30
CA LEU A 24 -17.63 -0.94 -18.39
C LEU A 24 -18.10 -0.65 -16.94
N VAL A 25 -18.15 0.63 -16.53
CA VAL A 25 -18.74 1.04 -15.24
C VAL A 25 -20.28 1.05 -15.32
N GLU A 26 -20.83 1.40 -16.47
CA GLU A 26 -22.28 1.32 -16.73
C GLU A 26 -22.76 -0.12 -16.88
N LYS A 27 -21.98 -1.01 -17.50
CA LYS A 27 -22.20 -2.48 -17.54
C LYS A 27 -22.24 -3.11 -16.14
N LEU A 28 -21.48 -2.54 -15.19
CA LEU A 28 -21.52 -2.91 -13.77
C LEU A 28 -22.72 -2.31 -13.00
N GLY A 29 -23.59 -1.52 -13.65
CA GLY A 29 -24.75 -0.90 -13.02
C GLY A 29 -24.44 0.26 -12.07
N LEU A 30 -23.29 0.94 -12.25
CA LEU A 30 -22.83 2.04 -11.39
C LEU A 30 -23.07 3.42 -12.07
N ASP A 31 -23.22 4.51 -11.29
CA ASP A 31 -24.23 5.54 -11.61
C ASP A 31 -24.17 6.43 -12.89
N PRO A 32 -23.06 6.71 -13.61
CA PRO A 32 -21.64 6.41 -13.38
C PRO A 32 -20.86 7.55 -12.68
N GLY A 33 -21.52 8.62 -12.24
CA GLY A 33 -20.99 9.67 -11.36
C GLY A 33 -21.16 11.09 -11.90
N GLY A 34 -21.79 11.99 -11.14
CA GLY A 34 -22.08 13.36 -11.60
C GLY A 34 -20.90 14.34 -11.69
N ARG A 35 -19.72 14.01 -11.15
CA ARG A 35 -18.49 14.84 -11.24
C ARG A 35 -17.39 14.07 -11.97
N VAL A 36 -16.68 14.71 -12.90
CA VAL A 36 -15.58 14.09 -13.68
C VAL A 36 -14.54 13.42 -12.79
N ALA A 37 -14.17 14.04 -11.67
CA ALA A 37 -13.26 13.43 -10.68
C ALA A 37 -13.83 12.14 -10.07
N ALA A 38 -15.12 12.10 -9.73
CA ALA A 38 -15.76 10.90 -9.19
C ALA A 38 -15.86 9.76 -10.24
N GLN A 39 -16.15 10.10 -11.51
CA GLN A 39 -16.12 9.15 -12.62
C GLN A 39 -14.72 8.54 -12.79
N ARG A 40 -13.69 9.37 -12.87
CA ARG A 40 -12.28 8.95 -13.00
C ARG A 40 -11.83 8.11 -11.81
N ALA A 41 -12.21 8.50 -10.58
CA ALA A 41 -11.94 7.72 -9.38
C ALA A 41 -12.60 6.33 -9.44
N ARG A 42 -13.92 6.26 -9.70
CA ARG A 42 -14.64 4.98 -9.79
C ARG A 42 -14.06 4.07 -10.88
N ARG A 43 -13.75 4.62 -12.06
CA ARG A 43 -13.08 3.89 -13.16
C ARG A 43 -11.68 3.39 -12.80
N SER A 44 -10.98 4.06 -11.88
CA SER A 44 -9.67 3.62 -11.38
C SER A 44 -9.81 2.55 -10.29
N ILE A 45 -10.83 2.65 -9.43
CA ILE A 45 -11.14 1.65 -8.39
C ILE A 45 -11.59 0.33 -9.03
N VAL A 46 -12.45 0.38 -10.05
CA VAL A 46 -12.88 -0.80 -10.83
C VAL A 46 -11.68 -1.45 -11.53
N ALA A 47 -10.77 -0.66 -12.11
CA ALA A 47 -9.53 -1.18 -12.69
C ALA A 47 -8.64 -1.87 -11.64
N ALA A 48 -8.47 -1.27 -10.45
CA ALA A 48 -7.69 -1.86 -9.38
C ALA A 48 -8.28 -3.20 -8.89
N LEU A 49 -9.61 -3.27 -8.73
CA LEU A 49 -10.34 -4.49 -8.34
C LEU A 49 -10.19 -5.62 -9.37
N ALA A 50 -10.26 -5.30 -10.67
CA ALA A 50 -10.01 -6.26 -11.74
C ALA A 50 -8.56 -6.80 -11.68
N LEU A 51 -7.56 -5.91 -11.62
CA LEU A 51 -6.14 -6.26 -11.54
C LEU A 51 -5.77 -7.04 -10.26
N ALA A 52 -6.51 -6.85 -9.16
CA ALA A 52 -6.34 -7.64 -7.94
C ALA A 52 -6.99 -9.02 -8.03
N ALA A 53 -8.05 -9.22 -8.83
CA ALA A 53 -8.65 -10.53 -9.01
C ALA A 53 -7.75 -11.51 -9.80
N GLU A 54 -6.83 -11.01 -10.63
CA GLU A 54 -5.86 -11.79 -11.41
C GLU A 54 -4.70 -12.40 -10.56
N THR A 55 -4.86 -12.58 -9.24
CA THR A 55 -3.74 -12.80 -8.29
C THR A 55 -4.16 -13.43 -6.94
N ASP A 56 -3.19 -14.09 -6.30
CA ASP A 56 -3.22 -14.60 -4.91
C ASP A 56 -3.55 -13.54 -3.82
N ARG A 57 -3.59 -12.25 -4.17
CA ARG A 57 -3.89 -11.13 -3.26
C ARG A 57 -5.03 -10.28 -3.84
N PRO A 58 -6.27 -10.80 -3.79
CA PRO A 58 -7.45 -10.11 -4.31
C PRO A 58 -7.93 -8.93 -3.46
N TRP A 59 -7.39 -8.78 -2.25
CA TRP A 59 -7.75 -7.72 -1.33
C TRP A 59 -6.98 -6.43 -1.59
N ILE A 60 -7.73 -5.33 -1.61
CA ILE A 60 -7.22 -3.97 -1.75
C ILE A 60 -7.53 -3.18 -0.49
N SER A 61 -6.52 -2.62 0.17
CA SER A 61 -6.68 -1.71 1.30
C SER A 61 -7.03 -0.29 0.85
N TYR A 62 -7.97 0.34 1.58
CA TYR A 62 -8.36 1.73 1.39
C TYR A 62 -8.81 2.35 2.73
N SER A 63 -8.58 3.65 2.89
CA SER A 63 -9.03 4.35 4.10
C SER A 63 -10.50 4.76 4.03
N ARG A 64 -11.09 4.99 5.20
CA ARG A 64 -12.43 5.53 5.40
C ARG A 64 -12.47 6.67 6.42
N THR A 65 -11.31 7.23 6.77
CA THR A 65 -11.17 8.51 7.50
C THR A 65 -10.97 9.65 6.51
N ARG A 66 -11.40 10.88 6.84
CA ARG A 66 -11.16 12.05 5.96
C ARG A 66 -9.67 12.41 5.92
N ASP A 67 -8.98 12.23 7.04
CA ASP A 67 -7.60 12.65 7.26
C ASP A 67 -6.60 11.95 6.32
N TRP A 68 -6.84 10.68 5.96
CA TRP A 68 -6.04 9.96 4.95
C TRP A 68 -6.15 10.55 3.53
N TYR A 69 -7.15 11.38 3.27
CA TYR A 69 -7.33 12.10 2.01
C TYR A 69 -7.04 13.60 2.14
N ALA A 70 -6.64 14.07 3.33
CA ALA A 70 -6.10 15.41 3.51
C ALA A 70 -4.71 15.51 2.85
N GLY A 71 -4.28 16.73 2.51
CA GLY A 71 -3.00 17.03 1.85
C GLY A 71 -2.79 16.47 0.43
N GLY A 72 -3.57 15.45 0.01
CA GLY A 72 -3.32 14.68 -1.22
C GLY A 72 -2.20 13.64 -1.08
N GLU A 73 -1.71 13.42 0.14
CA GLU A 73 -0.42 12.78 0.48
C GLU A 73 -0.26 11.34 -0.01
N HIS A 74 -1.38 10.62 -0.13
CA HIS A 74 -1.42 9.22 -0.55
C HIS A 74 -1.76 9.05 -2.04
N TYR A 75 -2.30 10.09 -2.69
CA TYR A 75 -2.91 10.03 -4.01
C TYR A 75 -2.58 11.28 -4.85
N PRO A 76 -1.30 11.52 -5.15
CA PRO A 76 -0.82 12.73 -5.81
C PRO A 76 -1.35 12.85 -7.25
N GLY A 77 -1.83 14.03 -7.61
CA GLY A 77 -2.21 14.36 -9.00
C GLY A 77 -3.31 13.48 -9.60
N CYS A 78 -4.13 12.82 -8.78
CA CYS A 78 -5.22 11.97 -9.23
C CYS A 78 -6.54 12.27 -8.50
N ASP A 79 -7.64 11.70 -9.00
CA ASP A 79 -9.00 12.08 -8.59
C ASP A 79 -9.48 11.40 -7.27
N TYR A 80 -8.58 10.75 -6.51
CA TYR A 80 -8.92 10.06 -5.26
C TYR A 80 -8.93 11.00 -4.04
N THR A 81 -10.13 11.25 -3.52
CA THR A 81 -10.39 11.96 -2.26
C THR A 81 -11.39 11.15 -1.43
N TYR A 82 -11.65 11.55 -0.18
CA TYR A 82 -12.69 10.93 0.63
C TYR A 82 -14.03 10.91 -0.11
N ASP A 83 -14.41 12.06 -0.70
CA ASP A 83 -15.68 12.28 -1.40
C ASP A 83 -15.71 11.75 -2.85
N THR A 84 -14.72 10.95 -3.25
CA THR A 84 -14.77 10.13 -4.48
C THR A 84 -14.54 8.64 -4.21
N VAL A 85 -13.57 8.27 -3.36
CA VAL A 85 -13.25 6.86 -3.05
C VAL A 85 -14.28 6.22 -2.13
N VAL A 86 -14.67 6.89 -1.03
CA VAL A 86 -15.59 6.31 -0.05
C VAL A 86 -17.01 6.12 -0.64
N PRO A 87 -17.58 7.07 -1.40
CA PRO A 87 -18.80 6.85 -2.17
C PRO A 87 -18.69 5.69 -3.16
N ALA A 88 -17.67 5.67 -4.03
CA ALA A 88 -17.52 4.62 -5.04
C ALA A 88 -17.39 3.22 -4.41
N ALA A 89 -16.67 3.08 -3.29
CA ALA A 89 -16.63 1.84 -2.53
C ALA A 89 -18.01 1.47 -1.92
N ASN A 90 -18.77 2.45 -1.40
CA ASN A 90 -20.12 2.20 -0.90
C ASN A 90 -21.08 1.71 -1.99
N ASP A 91 -20.99 2.25 -3.21
CA ASP A 91 -21.83 1.83 -4.33
C ASP A 91 -21.51 0.40 -4.78
N LEU A 92 -20.22 0.05 -4.86
CA LEU A 92 -19.76 -1.32 -5.14
C LEU A 92 -20.27 -2.32 -4.08
N ILE A 93 -20.17 -1.97 -2.79
CA ILE A 93 -20.70 -2.78 -1.67
C ILE A 93 -22.21 -2.95 -1.80
N LYS A 94 -22.94 -1.85 -2.08
CA LYS A 94 -24.41 -1.82 -2.21
C LYS A 94 -24.92 -2.62 -3.41
N ALA A 95 -24.16 -2.65 -4.51
CA ALA A 95 -24.42 -3.48 -5.67
C ALA A 95 -24.05 -4.96 -5.47
N GLY A 96 -23.31 -5.30 -4.40
CA GLY A 96 -22.81 -6.66 -4.15
C GLY A 96 -21.60 -7.05 -5.00
N LEU A 97 -20.95 -6.08 -5.63
CA LEU A 97 -19.81 -6.23 -6.55
C LEU A 97 -18.46 -6.39 -5.82
N VAL A 98 -18.41 -6.10 -4.51
CA VAL A 98 -17.23 -6.38 -3.68
C VAL A 98 -17.61 -7.05 -2.38
N ASP A 99 -16.75 -7.95 -1.92
CA ASP A 99 -16.71 -8.32 -0.51
C ASP A 99 -15.85 -7.30 0.23
N GLU A 100 -16.28 -6.89 1.42
CA GLU A 100 -15.64 -5.79 2.16
C GLU A 100 -15.54 -6.08 3.66
N VAL A 101 -14.29 -6.12 4.14
CA VAL A 101 -13.94 -6.22 5.56
C VAL A 101 -13.64 -4.83 6.07
N ARG A 102 -14.52 -4.33 6.96
CA ARG A 102 -14.40 -2.99 7.52
C ARG A 102 -13.20 -2.88 8.44
N GLY A 103 -12.40 -1.84 8.22
CA GLY A 103 -11.28 -1.50 9.08
C GLY A 103 -11.75 -0.96 10.43
N LEU A 104 -11.14 -1.44 11.51
CA LEU A 104 -11.35 -0.92 12.86
C LEU A 104 -10.30 0.17 13.16
N VAL A 105 -10.77 1.36 13.48
CA VAL A 105 -9.98 2.43 14.11
C VAL A 105 -10.21 2.33 15.62
N ARG A 106 -9.14 2.37 16.41
CA ARG A 106 -9.20 2.44 17.87
C ARG A 106 -9.07 3.89 18.32
N ASP A 107 -9.52 4.16 19.53
CA ASP A 107 -9.26 5.44 20.20
C ASP A 107 -7.74 5.70 20.25
N GLY A 108 -7.35 6.96 20.05
CA GLY A 108 -5.95 7.34 19.80
C GLY A 108 -5.48 7.15 18.35
N GLY A 109 -6.40 6.92 17.39
CA GLY A 109 -6.13 6.96 15.95
C GLY A 109 -5.39 5.75 15.36
N SER A 110 -4.81 4.88 16.21
CA SER A 110 -4.24 3.62 15.77
C SER A 110 -5.35 2.69 15.24
N GLY A 111 -5.21 2.21 14.01
CA GLY A 111 -6.24 1.41 13.35
C GLY A 111 -5.68 0.62 12.20
N VAL A 112 -6.51 -0.22 11.59
CA VAL A 112 -6.17 -0.90 10.33
C VAL A 112 -7.25 -0.60 9.31
N GLN A 113 -6.82 -0.35 8.08
CA GLN A 113 -7.68 0.07 6.97
C GLN A 113 -8.79 -0.93 6.64
N SER A 114 -9.80 -0.44 5.92
CA SER A 114 -10.81 -1.31 5.32
C SER A 114 -10.22 -1.97 4.09
N ARG A 115 -10.64 -3.20 3.79
CA ARG A 115 -10.21 -3.90 2.57
C ARG A 115 -11.38 -4.43 1.77
N MET A 116 -11.26 -4.40 0.45
CA MET A 116 -12.26 -4.92 -0.47
C MET A 116 -11.62 -5.79 -1.55
N ARG A 117 -12.32 -6.84 -1.97
CA ARG A 117 -11.96 -7.67 -3.14
C ARG A 117 -13.12 -7.68 -4.13
N ALA A 118 -12.86 -7.96 -5.41
CA ALA A 118 -13.90 -8.26 -6.37
C ALA A 118 -14.74 -9.45 -5.88
N SER A 119 -16.08 -9.33 -5.92
CA SER A 119 -16.97 -10.49 -5.72
C SER A 119 -17.12 -11.27 -7.04
N TYR A 120 -17.63 -12.49 -6.98
CA TYR A 120 -17.91 -13.28 -8.20
C TYR A 120 -18.79 -12.49 -9.20
N LEU A 121 -19.83 -11.81 -8.72
CA LEU A 121 -20.74 -11.02 -9.55
C LEU A 121 -20.02 -9.88 -10.30
N PHE A 122 -18.98 -9.30 -9.71
CA PHE A 122 -18.17 -8.30 -10.41
C PHE A 122 -17.41 -8.93 -11.57
N LEU A 123 -16.81 -10.10 -11.40
CA LEU A 123 -16.06 -10.80 -12.45
C LEU A 123 -16.99 -11.28 -13.58
N GLU A 124 -18.16 -11.81 -13.22
CA GLU A 124 -19.27 -12.17 -14.12
C GLU A 124 -19.70 -10.98 -14.99
N CYS A 125 -19.99 -9.83 -14.38
CA CYS A 125 -20.36 -8.61 -15.10
C CYS A 125 -19.19 -7.99 -15.89
N LEU A 126 -17.95 -8.13 -15.42
CA LEU A 126 -16.76 -7.63 -16.10
C LEU A 126 -16.56 -8.37 -17.43
N GLY A 127 -16.61 -9.70 -17.39
CA GLY A 127 -16.29 -10.58 -18.51
C GLY A 127 -14.80 -10.95 -18.58
N ALA A 128 -14.45 -11.80 -19.55
CA ALA A 128 -13.13 -12.44 -19.64
C ALA A 128 -11.96 -11.46 -19.84
N ASP A 129 -12.17 -10.31 -20.49
CA ASP A 129 -11.14 -9.28 -20.62
C ASP A 129 -11.66 -7.85 -20.34
N PRO A 130 -11.36 -7.28 -19.15
CA PRO A 130 -11.62 -5.86 -18.91
C PRO A 130 -10.70 -4.97 -19.76
N ALA A 131 -11.29 -4.02 -20.48
CA ALA A 131 -10.57 -2.96 -21.18
C ALA A 131 -9.92 -1.95 -20.19
N VAL A 132 -8.84 -2.36 -19.52
CA VAL A 132 -8.08 -1.54 -18.57
C VAL A 132 -6.96 -0.79 -19.29
N LYS A 133 -7.07 0.53 -19.36
CA LYS A 133 -6.03 1.41 -19.92
C LYS A 133 -5.10 1.93 -18.81
N HIS A 134 -3.80 1.81 -19.02
CA HIS A 134 -2.80 2.54 -18.22
C HIS A 134 -2.87 4.04 -18.53
N VAL A 135 -2.84 4.87 -17.48
CA VAL A 135 -2.84 6.34 -17.57
C VAL A 135 -1.61 7.00 -16.93
N GLY A 136 -0.71 6.21 -16.34
CA GLY A 136 0.54 6.70 -15.76
C GLY A 136 0.40 7.51 -14.46
N PRO A 137 1.51 8.08 -13.98
CA PRO A 137 1.52 9.07 -12.90
C PRO A 137 1.28 10.48 -13.45
N GLY A 138 0.75 11.39 -12.62
CA GLY A 138 0.61 12.81 -12.99
C GLY A 138 1.93 13.60 -13.00
N SER A 139 3.02 13.01 -12.50
CA SER A 139 4.39 13.55 -12.54
C SER A 139 5.39 12.40 -12.40
N PHE A 140 6.52 12.46 -13.11
CA PHE A 140 7.65 11.55 -12.92
C PHE A 140 8.61 11.99 -11.81
N LEU A 141 8.39 13.16 -11.20
CA LEU A 141 9.10 13.64 -10.01
C LEU A 141 8.11 13.85 -8.86
N LEU A 142 8.36 13.22 -7.73
CA LEU A 142 7.59 13.33 -6.49
C LEU A 142 8.50 13.80 -5.35
N MET A 143 7.95 14.45 -4.34
CA MET A 143 8.67 14.85 -3.13
C MET A 143 7.88 14.46 -1.88
N LYS A 144 8.58 13.89 -0.91
CA LYS A 144 8.07 13.62 0.44
C LYS A 144 8.63 14.60 1.46
N ASP A 145 7.83 14.92 2.48
CA ASP A 145 8.21 15.74 3.63
C ASP A 145 9.07 14.96 4.66
N GLU A 146 9.21 15.48 5.88
CA GLU A 146 9.95 14.81 6.96
C GLU A 146 9.23 13.55 7.50
N ASP A 147 7.89 13.56 7.55
CA ASP A 147 7.05 12.43 7.99
C ASP A 147 6.89 11.35 6.90
N GLY A 148 7.35 11.63 5.67
CA GLY A 148 7.28 10.71 4.53
C GLY A 148 5.98 10.80 3.72
N ARG A 149 5.17 11.82 3.98
CA ARG A 149 3.95 12.21 3.24
C ARG A 149 4.33 12.91 1.95
N LEU A 150 3.53 12.83 0.89
CA LEU A 150 3.82 13.59 -0.34
C LEU A 150 3.43 15.07 -0.19
N MET A 151 4.31 15.95 -0.68
CA MET A 151 4.15 17.40 -0.66
C MET A 151 4.30 18.01 -2.06
N PRO A 152 3.76 19.22 -2.31
CA PRO A 152 3.96 19.92 -3.58
C PRO A 152 5.45 20.18 -3.87
N LEU A 153 5.84 20.04 -5.14
CA LEU A 153 7.19 20.38 -5.59
C LEU A 153 7.43 21.91 -5.48
N PRO A 154 8.56 22.35 -4.88
CA PRO A 154 8.95 23.76 -4.86
C PRO A 154 9.08 24.34 -6.27
N ARG A 155 8.58 25.56 -6.48
CA ARG A 155 8.68 26.28 -7.77
C ARG A 155 10.06 26.93 -7.93
N THR A 156 11.08 26.12 -8.21
CA THR A 156 12.46 26.59 -8.42
C THR A 156 13.06 26.02 -9.71
N GLU A 157 14.03 26.71 -10.30
CA GLU A 157 14.70 26.23 -11.52
C GLU A 157 15.50 24.94 -11.28
N ALA A 158 15.97 24.68 -10.06
CA ALA A 158 16.56 23.39 -9.70
C ALA A 158 15.54 22.23 -9.83
N VAL A 159 14.30 22.43 -9.39
CA VAL A 159 13.20 21.46 -9.56
C VAL A 159 12.80 21.36 -11.04
N ALA A 160 12.67 22.47 -11.76
CA ALA A 160 12.35 22.46 -13.19
C ALA A 160 13.40 21.68 -14.00
N ARG A 161 14.68 21.83 -13.68
CA ARG A 161 15.79 21.04 -14.25
C ARG A 161 15.66 19.55 -13.91
N MET A 162 15.28 19.19 -12.68
CA MET A 162 15.02 17.78 -12.31
C MET A 162 13.83 17.18 -13.04
N VAL A 163 12.77 17.96 -13.32
CA VAL A 163 11.63 17.51 -14.16
C VAL A 163 12.11 17.23 -15.59
N ARG A 164 12.77 18.20 -16.24
CA ARG A 164 13.31 18.02 -17.61
C ARG A 164 14.30 16.85 -17.70
N GLY A 165 15.10 16.61 -16.64
CA GLY A 165 15.97 15.45 -16.54
C GLY A 165 15.20 14.12 -16.45
N MET A 166 14.10 14.07 -15.70
CA MET A 166 13.22 12.90 -15.66
C MET A 166 12.46 12.69 -16.97
N ASP A 167 12.10 13.74 -17.70
CA ASP A 167 11.50 13.61 -19.03
C ASP A 167 12.50 13.01 -20.03
N ALA A 168 13.76 13.45 -20.01
CA ALA A 168 14.83 12.88 -20.84
C ALA A 168 15.16 11.41 -20.50
N VAL A 169 15.19 11.05 -19.21
CA VAL A 169 15.32 9.65 -18.76
C VAL A 169 14.13 8.82 -19.23
N ASN A 170 12.91 9.32 -19.09
CA ASN A 170 11.69 8.62 -19.51
C ASN A 170 11.59 8.47 -21.03
N ALA A 171 12.04 9.45 -21.81
CA ALA A 171 12.15 9.33 -23.26
C ALA A 171 13.11 8.19 -23.66
N GLY A 172 14.26 8.08 -22.99
CA GLY A 172 15.23 7.00 -23.22
C GLY A 172 14.68 5.61 -22.90
N VAL A 173 14.05 5.43 -21.73
CA VAL A 173 13.55 4.08 -21.34
C VAL A 173 12.23 3.68 -22.02
N ARG A 174 11.42 4.61 -22.55
CA ARG A 174 10.06 4.36 -23.07
C ARG A 174 9.94 3.14 -23.98
N ASN A 175 10.88 3.02 -24.91
CA ASN A 175 10.85 2.01 -25.97
C ASN A 175 11.54 0.70 -25.59
N LEU A 176 12.18 0.64 -24.42
CA LEU A 176 12.75 -0.60 -23.91
C LEU A 176 11.67 -1.65 -23.68
N ARG A 177 12.02 -2.91 -23.93
CA ARG A 177 11.17 -4.08 -23.70
C ARG A 177 11.90 -5.04 -22.78
N LEU A 178 11.18 -5.55 -21.79
CA LEU A 178 11.60 -6.72 -21.03
C LEU A 178 10.69 -7.87 -21.46
N THR A 179 11.28 -9.03 -21.70
CA THR A 179 10.60 -10.33 -21.87
C THR A 179 11.29 -11.35 -20.98
N VAL A 180 10.60 -12.42 -20.60
CA VAL A 180 11.28 -13.59 -20.00
C VAL A 180 12.03 -14.32 -21.12
N ASP A 181 13.25 -14.81 -20.87
CA ASP A 181 13.96 -15.65 -21.82
C ASP A 181 13.20 -16.97 -22.01
N PRO A 182 12.85 -17.39 -23.25
CA PRO A 182 12.27 -18.71 -23.52
C PRO A 182 13.10 -19.89 -22.96
N LYS A 183 14.41 -19.71 -22.74
CA LYS A 183 15.31 -20.70 -22.13
C LYS A 183 15.22 -20.76 -20.59
N ALA A 184 14.63 -19.76 -19.95
CA ALA A 184 14.44 -19.77 -18.50
C ALA A 184 13.46 -20.87 -18.08
N ASP A 185 13.56 -21.33 -16.82
CA ASP A 185 12.58 -22.24 -16.24
C ASP A 185 11.24 -21.51 -16.07
N GLN A 186 10.34 -21.75 -17.02
CA GLN A 186 9.02 -21.13 -17.10
C GLN A 186 8.12 -21.48 -15.90
N SER A 187 8.43 -22.53 -15.12
CA SER A 187 7.70 -22.81 -13.87
C SER A 187 7.89 -21.71 -12.80
N ASN A 188 8.94 -20.89 -12.95
CA ASN A 188 9.16 -19.72 -12.11
C ASN A 188 8.38 -18.48 -12.55
N TRP A 189 7.60 -18.54 -13.63
CA TRP A 189 6.95 -17.38 -14.23
C TRP A 189 5.45 -17.61 -14.48
N ARG A 190 4.69 -16.51 -14.37
CA ARG A 190 3.28 -16.45 -14.77
C ARG A 190 3.04 -15.11 -15.45
N CYS A 191 3.27 -15.05 -16.75
CA CYS A 191 3.23 -13.82 -17.54
C CYS A 191 1.88 -13.67 -18.26
N GLY A 192 0.93 -12.99 -17.61
CA GLY A 192 -0.32 -12.57 -18.25
C GLY A 192 -0.19 -11.21 -18.94
N THR A 193 -1.21 -10.84 -19.73
CA THR A 193 -1.25 -9.63 -20.56
C THR A 193 -1.05 -8.31 -19.78
N ARG A 194 -1.50 -8.26 -18.51
CA ARG A 194 -1.44 -7.08 -17.63
C ARG A 194 -0.53 -7.25 -16.41
N GLN A 195 -0.31 -8.48 -15.98
CA GLN A 195 0.35 -8.79 -14.72
C GLN A 195 1.28 -9.97 -14.87
N TRP A 196 2.50 -9.83 -14.36
CA TRP A 196 3.45 -10.92 -14.25
C TRP A 196 3.64 -11.31 -12.79
N ALA A 197 3.86 -12.60 -12.55
CA ALA A 197 4.32 -13.11 -11.27
C ALA A 197 5.63 -13.87 -11.46
N ALA A 198 6.62 -13.59 -10.61
CA ALA A 198 7.90 -14.28 -10.58
C ALA A 198 8.08 -15.03 -9.25
N ARG A 199 8.45 -16.31 -9.33
CA ARG A 199 8.61 -17.22 -8.19
C ARG A 199 9.86 -16.86 -7.38
N LYS A 200 9.67 -16.67 -6.08
CA LYS A 200 10.71 -16.38 -5.10
C LYS A 200 10.68 -17.44 -4.00
N VAL A 201 11.72 -18.25 -3.95
CA VAL A 201 12.02 -19.09 -2.79
C VAL A 201 12.72 -18.21 -1.73
N CYS A 202 12.30 -18.29 -0.48
CA CYS A 202 12.92 -17.58 0.64
C CYS A 202 13.99 -18.46 1.34
N LYS A 203 14.89 -17.86 2.14
CA LYS A 203 15.95 -18.61 2.87
C LYS A 203 15.39 -19.67 3.84
N ASP A 204 14.13 -19.53 4.26
CA ASP A 204 13.37 -20.47 5.10
C ASP A 204 12.67 -21.59 4.29
N GLY A 205 12.92 -21.69 2.98
CA GLY A 205 12.24 -22.59 2.07
C GLY A 205 10.83 -22.15 1.65
N THR A 206 10.28 -21.07 2.22
CA THR A 206 8.90 -20.66 1.89
C THR A 206 8.82 -20.05 0.49
N GLU A 207 7.97 -20.64 -0.36
CA GLU A 207 7.70 -20.12 -1.69
C GLU A 207 6.71 -18.95 -1.66
N ARG A 208 7.01 -17.90 -2.43
CA ARG A 208 6.16 -16.71 -2.58
C ARG A 208 6.23 -16.21 -4.01
N TRP A 209 5.15 -15.60 -4.48
CA TRP A 209 5.11 -14.96 -5.79
C TRP A 209 5.28 -13.44 -5.63
N ALA A 210 6.18 -12.88 -6.44
CA ALA A 210 6.41 -11.45 -6.56
C ALA A 210 5.65 -10.93 -7.79
N TYR A 211 4.64 -10.10 -7.56
CA TYR A 211 3.75 -9.61 -8.61
C TYR A 211 4.15 -8.21 -9.07
N VAL A 212 4.19 -8.02 -10.38
CA VAL A 212 4.43 -6.72 -11.03
C VAL A 212 3.37 -6.49 -12.10
N LEU A 213 3.09 -5.22 -12.38
CA LEU A 213 2.18 -4.79 -13.45
C LEU A 213 3.02 -4.10 -14.53
N PRO A 214 3.49 -4.82 -15.57
CA PRO A 214 4.15 -4.21 -16.71
C PRO A 214 3.24 -3.17 -17.37
N THR A 215 3.83 -2.09 -17.84
CA THR A 215 3.11 -0.97 -18.43
C THR A 215 3.38 -0.88 -19.93
N PRO A 216 2.42 -0.41 -20.78
CA PRO A 216 2.57 -0.44 -22.25
C PRO A 216 3.82 0.27 -22.79
N HIS A 217 4.38 1.17 -21.99
CA HIS A 217 5.73 1.69 -22.14
C HIS A 217 6.43 1.65 -20.78
N HIS A 218 7.76 1.50 -20.78
CA HIS A 218 8.54 1.68 -19.56
C HIS A 218 8.56 3.17 -19.15
N TYR A 219 8.60 3.41 -17.83
CA TYR A 219 8.86 4.72 -17.25
C TYR A 219 9.40 4.55 -15.83
N LEU A 220 10.02 5.61 -15.32
CA LEU A 220 10.62 5.73 -14.00
C LEU A 220 10.03 6.95 -13.28
N VAL A 221 9.70 6.76 -12.00
CA VAL A 221 9.29 7.82 -11.07
C VAL A 221 10.40 8.06 -10.06
N ARG A 222 10.85 9.30 -9.93
CA ARG A 222 11.88 9.73 -8.97
C ARG A 222 11.22 10.29 -7.72
N ILE A 223 11.65 9.84 -6.54
CA ILE A 223 11.05 10.25 -5.25
C ILE A 223 12.10 10.95 -4.39
N LEU A 224 11.94 12.26 -4.17
CA LEU A 224 12.69 13.06 -3.20
C LEU A 224 12.10 12.90 -1.78
N GLY A 225 12.86 13.20 -0.72
CA GLY A 225 12.41 13.05 0.67
C GLY A 225 12.83 14.20 1.60
N ARG A 226 12.29 14.24 2.83
CA ARG A 226 12.57 15.25 3.87
C ARG A 226 12.37 16.71 3.39
N GLY A 227 11.49 16.94 2.40
CA GLY A 227 11.27 18.24 1.75
C GLY A 227 12.49 18.79 0.98
N ARG A 228 13.47 17.95 0.67
CA ARG A 228 14.82 18.34 0.23
C ARG A 228 15.19 17.76 -1.13
N LEU A 229 16.06 18.45 -1.85
CA LEU A 229 16.55 18.04 -3.18
C LEU A 229 17.75 17.07 -3.10
N ASP A 230 18.46 17.06 -1.97
CA ASP A 230 19.63 16.22 -1.65
C ASP A 230 19.29 14.97 -0.82
N CYS A 231 18.00 14.69 -0.62
CA CYS A 231 17.53 13.57 0.20
C CYS A 231 16.69 12.57 -0.63
N HIS A 232 16.97 11.28 -0.41
CA HIS A 232 16.36 10.12 -1.03
C HIS A 232 16.58 10.02 -2.55
N GLY A 233 15.84 10.75 -3.36
CA GLY A 233 16.01 10.82 -4.83
C GLY A 233 15.83 9.54 -5.65
N ARG A 234 15.85 8.32 -5.09
CA ARG A 234 15.83 7.04 -5.85
C ARG A 234 14.74 6.96 -6.94
N LEU A 235 15.07 6.30 -8.05
CA LEU A 235 14.17 6.04 -9.17
C LEU A 235 13.46 4.69 -9.00
N TYR A 236 12.20 4.62 -9.47
CA TYR A 236 11.33 3.45 -9.35
C TYR A 236 10.60 3.15 -10.67
N GLY A 237 10.70 1.89 -11.12
CA GLY A 237 9.92 1.31 -12.21
C GLY A 237 9.30 -0.03 -11.78
N TRP A 238 8.46 -0.64 -12.63
CA TRP A 238 7.76 -1.89 -12.28
C TRP A 238 8.71 -3.08 -12.11
N HIS A 239 9.82 -3.10 -12.83
CA HIS A 239 10.82 -4.17 -12.85
C HIS A 239 11.59 -4.31 -11.52
N LEU A 240 11.66 -3.26 -10.69
CA LEU A 240 12.23 -3.33 -9.33
C LEU A 240 11.47 -4.32 -8.43
N GLY A 241 10.20 -4.61 -8.73
CA GLY A 241 9.41 -5.58 -7.98
C GLY A 241 9.81 -7.04 -8.22
N LEU A 242 10.65 -7.31 -9.25
CA LEU A 242 11.14 -8.65 -9.56
C LEU A 242 12.32 -9.06 -8.66
N PRO A 243 12.37 -10.32 -8.16
CA PRO A 243 13.52 -10.83 -7.40
C PRO A 243 14.82 -10.82 -8.23
N ARG A 244 15.99 -10.52 -7.62
CA ARG A 244 17.29 -10.43 -8.32
C ARG A 244 17.57 -11.64 -9.23
N LEU A 245 17.45 -12.86 -8.71
CA LEU A 245 17.64 -14.10 -9.48
C LEU A 245 16.72 -14.18 -10.72
N ARG A 246 15.48 -13.71 -10.60
CA ARG A 246 14.50 -13.70 -11.69
C ARG A 246 14.78 -12.56 -12.69
N ARG A 247 15.42 -11.46 -12.28
CA ARG A 247 15.81 -10.40 -13.23
C ARG A 247 16.90 -10.86 -14.20
N GLN A 248 17.72 -11.82 -13.80
CA GLN A 248 18.74 -12.46 -14.65
C GLN A 248 18.15 -13.44 -15.69
N GLU A 249 16.85 -13.76 -15.59
CA GLU A 249 16.10 -14.60 -16.55
C GLU A 249 15.32 -13.76 -17.57
N LEU A 250 15.62 -12.47 -17.67
CA LEU A 250 15.00 -11.54 -18.62
C LEU A 250 15.88 -11.34 -19.85
N LEU A 251 15.22 -10.95 -20.94
CA LEU A 251 15.84 -10.33 -22.10
C LEU A 251 15.48 -8.84 -22.12
N LEU A 252 16.46 -7.97 -22.41
CA LEU A 252 16.27 -6.54 -22.62
C LEU A 252 16.36 -6.26 -24.13
N ASN A 253 15.25 -5.84 -24.73
CA ASN A 253 15.05 -5.70 -26.18
C ASN A 253 15.25 -6.99 -27.01
N GLY A 254 15.49 -8.14 -26.37
CA GLY A 254 15.81 -9.42 -27.01
C GLY A 254 17.17 -9.98 -26.58
N ASP A 255 18.07 -9.15 -26.05
CA ASP A 255 19.39 -9.56 -25.58
C ASP A 255 19.34 -10.09 -24.14
N PRO A 256 20.09 -11.15 -23.79
CA PRO A 256 20.30 -11.56 -22.40
C PRO A 256 20.86 -10.42 -21.53
N VAL A 257 20.51 -10.40 -20.25
CA VAL A 257 20.87 -9.29 -19.35
C VAL A 257 21.97 -9.63 -18.35
N ALA A 258 22.78 -8.62 -18.05
CA ALA A 258 23.61 -8.52 -16.86
C ALA A 258 22.97 -7.56 -15.84
N GLU A 259 23.43 -7.60 -14.60
CA GLU A 259 23.04 -6.65 -13.55
C GLU A 259 24.27 -6.18 -12.73
N PRO A 260 25.21 -5.41 -13.33
CA PRO A 260 26.30 -4.75 -12.61
C PRO A 260 25.75 -3.85 -11.50
N ASP A 261 26.47 -3.82 -10.37
CA ASP A 261 25.98 -3.45 -9.03
C ASP A 261 27.13 -2.77 -8.26
N PHE A 262 26.91 -1.59 -7.67
CA PHE A 262 27.99 -0.84 -7.02
C PHE A 262 28.52 -1.54 -5.76
N GLU A 263 29.82 -1.88 -5.74
CA GLU A 263 30.42 -2.50 -4.56
C GLU A 263 30.41 -1.55 -3.34
N HIS A 264 29.65 -1.97 -2.33
CA HIS A 264 29.58 -1.36 -1.00
C HIS A 264 29.22 0.15 -1.02
N LEU A 265 28.40 0.60 -1.97
CA LEU A 265 28.18 2.02 -2.30
C LEU A 265 28.03 2.96 -1.09
N HIS A 266 27.10 2.68 -0.17
CA HIS A 266 26.85 3.54 0.99
C HIS A 266 28.09 3.68 1.91
N PRO A 267 28.73 2.59 2.37
CA PRO A 267 30.08 2.66 2.94
C PRO A 267 31.09 3.44 2.08
N THR A 268 31.26 3.10 0.81
CA THR A 268 32.25 3.74 -0.09
C THR A 268 32.10 5.28 -0.13
N LEU A 269 30.87 5.78 -0.20
CA LEU A 269 30.55 7.21 -0.14
C LEU A 269 30.87 7.82 1.24
N LEU A 270 30.53 7.15 2.35
CA LEU A 270 30.86 7.61 3.72
C LEU A 270 32.38 7.71 3.96
N TYR A 271 33.15 6.78 3.39
CA TYR A 271 34.62 6.82 3.49
C TYR A 271 35.19 8.00 2.69
N ALA A 272 34.71 8.24 1.47
CA ALA A 272 35.11 9.41 0.68
C ALA A 272 34.78 10.74 1.38
N ILE A 273 33.58 10.84 1.97
CA ILE A 273 33.16 11.93 2.88
C ILE A 273 34.16 12.15 4.02
N ALA A 274 34.70 11.07 4.60
CA ALA A 274 35.70 11.11 5.66
C ALA A 274 37.14 11.40 5.15
N GLY A 275 37.34 11.56 3.84
CA GLY A 275 38.66 11.77 3.22
C GLY A 275 39.52 10.50 3.14
N VAL A 276 38.91 9.31 3.24
CA VAL A 276 39.60 8.01 3.25
C VAL A 276 39.11 7.16 2.07
N SER A 277 40.00 6.44 1.40
CA SER A 277 39.57 5.42 0.42
C SER A 277 39.28 4.11 1.13
N LEU A 278 38.09 3.55 0.89
CA LEU A 278 37.76 2.19 1.30
C LEU A 278 38.46 1.21 0.36
N THR A 279 39.34 0.36 0.91
CA THR A 279 40.13 -0.64 0.16
C THR A 279 39.97 -2.06 0.73
N TRP A 280 38.91 -2.27 1.52
CA TRP A 280 38.58 -3.54 2.19
C TRP A 280 37.07 -3.71 2.31
N ASP A 281 36.64 -4.91 2.66
CA ASP A 281 35.23 -5.23 2.90
C ASP A 281 34.74 -4.59 4.23
N PRO A 282 33.80 -3.63 4.20
CA PRO A 282 33.33 -2.92 5.40
C PRO A 282 32.42 -3.76 6.30
N TYR A 283 32.11 -5.00 5.91
CA TYR A 283 31.30 -5.94 6.68
C TYR A 283 32.13 -7.08 7.28
N LEU A 284 33.38 -7.30 6.83
CA LEU A 284 34.22 -8.43 7.24
C LEU A 284 34.91 -8.16 8.59
N THR A 285 34.15 -8.21 9.68
CA THR A 285 34.65 -7.94 11.04
C THR A 285 35.59 -9.02 11.62
N GLY A 286 35.67 -10.20 11.01
CA GLY A 286 36.40 -11.37 11.52
C GLY A 286 35.80 -12.02 12.79
N VAL A 287 34.81 -11.38 13.43
CA VAL A 287 34.20 -11.81 14.71
C VAL A 287 32.71 -12.07 14.58
N ILE A 288 32.04 -11.41 13.63
CA ILE A 288 30.61 -11.51 13.34
C ILE A 288 30.44 -11.97 11.89
N GLU A 289 29.51 -12.89 11.68
CA GLU A 289 29.10 -13.40 10.35
C GLU A 289 28.77 -12.23 9.39
N ARG A 290 29.14 -12.35 8.11
CA ARG A 290 29.14 -11.23 7.17
C ARG A 290 27.73 -10.76 6.79
N ASP A 291 26.74 -11.65 6.62
CA ASP A 291 25.34 -11.28 6.37
C ASP A 291 24.79 -10.51 7.60
N HIS A 292 25.11 -10.95 8.83
CA HIS A 292 24.78 -10.25 10.08
C HIS A 292 25.43 -8.86 10.16
N ALA A 293 26.74 -8.76 9.91
CA ALA A 293 27.49 -7.50 9.94
C ALA A 293 27.02 -6.51 8.85
N LYS A 294 26.69 -7.01 7.65
CA LYS A 294 26.12 -6.22 6.54
C LYS A 294 24.74 -5.66 6.89
N LEU A 295 23.89 -6.44 7.54
CA LEU A 295 22.62 -5.92 8.04
C LEU A 295 22.83 -4.88 9.14
N ALA A 296 23.75 -5.13 10.09
CA ALA A 296 24.04 -4.23 11.19
C ALA A 296 24.57 -2.86 10.70
N LEU A 297 25.52 -2.83 9.77
CA LEU A 297 26.05 -1.58 9.18
C LEU A 297 24.96 -0.82 8.42
N ASN A 298 24.20 -1.51 7.56
CA ASN A 298 23.16 -0.86 6.76
C ASN A 298 22.01 -0.30 7.62
N ILE A 299 21.63 -0.97 8.71
CA ILE A 299 20.68 -0.41 9.68
C ILE A 299 21.31 0.76 10.43
N ALA A 300 22.55 0.65 10.91
CA ALA A 300 23.22 1.71 11.65
C ALA A 300 23.37 3.01 10.83
N ILE A 301 23.63 2.91 9.52
CA ILE A 301 23.69 4.07 8.60
C ILE A 301 22.32 4.78 8.45
N ASN A 302 21.21 4.05 8.56
CA ASN A 302 19.85 4.58 8.41
C ASN A 302 19.15 4.89 9.76
N ALA A 303 19.72 4.47 10.89
CA ALA A 303 19.11 4.66 12.20
C ALA A 303 19.22 6.11 12.69
N LYS A 304 18.31 6.48 13.61
CA LYS A 304 18.35 7.73 14.40
C LYS A 304 18.68 7.42 15.86
N GLY A 305 19.13 8.42 16.61
CA GLY A 305 19.41 8.29 18.05
C GLY A 305 20.77 7.66 18.37
N GLY A 306 21.74 7.79 17.47
CA GLY A 306 23.11 7.32 17.65
C GLY A 306 23.20 5.81 17.90
N ARG A 307 24.24 5.40 18.63
CA ARG A 307 24.49 4.00 19.00
C ARG A 307 23.30 3.30 19.67
N GLY A 308 22.57 3.99 20.54
CA GLY A 308 21.42 3.41 21.25
C GLY A 308 20.27 3.04 20.31
N GLY A 309 19.82 4.01 19.51
CA GLY A 309 18.74 3.77 18.54
C GLY A 309 19.15 2.82 17.41
N ALA A 310 20.42 2.82 16.99
CA ALA A 310 20.94 1.86 16.02
C ALA A 310 20.91 0.41 16.53
N ILE A 311 21.35 0.15 17.76
CA ILE A 311 21.30 -1.20 18.36
C ILE A 311 19.86 -1.69 18.51
N GLN A 312 18.93 -0.83 18.95
CA GLN A 312 17.52 -1.18 19.04
C GLN A 312 16.92 -1.50 17.66
N ALA A 313 17.22 -0.69 16.64
CA ALA A 313 16.75 -0.91 15.27
C ALA A 313 17.31 -2.22 14.65
N ILE A 314 18.54 -2.62 14.99
CA ILE A 314 19.09 -3.93 14.61
C ILE A 314 18.32 -5.04 15.33
N ALA A 315 18.15 -4.93 16.65
CA ALA A 315 17.50 -5.96 17.48
C ALA A 315 16.02 -6.21 17.14
N ASP A 316 15.28 -5.18 16.72
CA ASP A 316 13.87 -5.32 16.30
C ASP A 316 13.70 -5.71 14.82
N HIS A 317 14.76 -5.69 14.01
CA HIS A 317 14.64 -6.01 12.60
C HIS A 317 14.15 -7.46 12.38
N PRO A 318 13.12 -7.71 11.56
CA PRO A 318 12.53 -9.04 11.42
C PRO A 318 13.52 -10.15 11.04
N LYS A 319 14.52 -9.85 10.18
CA LYS A 319 15.59 -10.80 9.83
C LYS A 319 16.46 -11.15 11.04
N TRP A 320 16.79 -10.18 11.88
CA TRP A 320 17.60 -10.39 13.09
C TRP A 320 16.87 -11.27 14.10
N ARG A 321 15.65 -10.86 14.46
CA ARG A 321 14.90 -11.44 15.58
C ARG A 321 14.09 -12.70 15.23
N LYS A 322 13.67 -12.89 13.97
CA LYS A 322 12.78 -14.01 13.57
C LYS A 322 13.46 -15.03 12.66
N GLU A 323 14.21 -14.57 11.65
CA GLU A 323 14.93 -15.46 10.73
C GLU A 323 16.18 -16.03 11.40
N TRP A 324 17.07 -15.15 11.89
CA TRP A 324 18.32 -15.54 12.57
C TRP A 324 18.18 -15.81 14.08
N LYS A 325 17.04 -15.43 14.68
CA LYS A 325 16.72 -15.64 16.11
C LYS A 325 17.74 -15.02 17.09
N LEU A 326 18.48 -14.00 16.64
CA LEU A 326 19.52 -13.32 17.41
C LEU A 326 18.93 -12.36 18.45
N THR A 327 19.69 -12.14 19.53
CA THR A 327 19.26 -11.33 20.67
C THR A 327 19.64 -9.84 20.51
N HIS A 328 19.16 -9.01 21.44
CA HIS A 328 19.64 -7.64 21.60
C HIS A 328 21.11 -7.56 22.06
N ALA A 329 21.62 -8.58 22.77
CA ALA A 329 23.04 -8.63 23.14
C ALA A 329 23.92 -8.87 21.91
N ASP A 330 23.47 -9.72 20.98
CA ASP A 330 24.12 -9.93 19.69
C ASP A 330 24.05 -8.65 18.84
N ALA A 331 22.90 -7.95 18.82
CA ALA A 331 22.75 -6.69 18.11
C ALA A 331 23.73 -5.62 18.62
N LYS A 332 23.93 -5.53 19.94
CA LYS A 332 24.96 -4.69 20.57
C LYS A 332 26.36 -5.09 20.07
N ARG A 333 26.70 -6.37 20.13
CA ARG A 333 28.03 -6.88 19.73
C ARG A 333 28.30 -6.63 18.24
N ALA A 334 27.32 -6.86 17.38
CA ALA A 334 27.41 -6.61 15.95
C ALA A 334 27.60 -5.13 15.63
N TYR A 335 26.85 -4.22 16.28
CA TYR A 335 27.10 -2.78 16.18
C TYR A 335 28.53 -2.42 16.60
N ASP A 336 28.98 -2.91 17.75
CA ASP A 336 30.27 -2.52 18.33
C ASP A 336 31.45 -3.00 17.46
N GLU A 337 31.42 -4.23 16.94
CA GLU A 337 32.46 -4.74 16.02
C GLU A 337 32.40 -4.08 14.64
N VAL A 338 31.20 -3.79 14.11
CA VAL A 338 31.05 -3.03 12.85
C VAL A 338 31.58 -1.60 12.98
N ALA A 339 31.29 -0.91 14.09
CA ALA A 339 31.79 0.45 14.36
C ALA A 339 33.30 0.48 14.59
N LYS A 340 33.87 -0.58 15.18
CA LYS A 340 35.32 -0.78 15.38
C LYS A 340 36.06 -1.03 14.07
N LEU A 341 35.54 -1.91 13.19
CA LEU A 341 36.05 -2.11 11.83
C LEU A 341 35.96 -0.80 11.03
N ASN A 342 34.82 -0.12 11.11
CA ASN A 342 34.54 1.09 10.35
C ASN A 342 34.88 2.38 11.11
N LYS A 343 35.98 2.37 11.87
CA LYS A 343 36.39 3.48 12.75
C LYS A 343 36.33 4.87 12.09
N PRO A 344 36.79 5.11 10.84
CA PRO A 344 36.72 6.43 10.21
C PRO A 344 35.30 6.99 10.09
N ILE A 345 34.33 6.14 9.72
CA ILE A 345 32.93 6.51 9.50
C ILE A 345 32.03 6.25 10.72
N SER A 346 32.57 5.69 11.80
CA SER A 346 31.83 5.27 13.00
C SER A 346 31.01 6.39 13.65
N HIS A 347 31.47 7.64 13.50
CA HIS A 347 30.80 8.84 14.00
C HIS A 347 29.53 9.23 13.19
N LEU A 348 29.32 8.64 12.02
CA LEU A 348 28.15 8.83 11.17
C LEU A 348 27.08 7.74 11.40
N LEU A 349 27.34 6.75 12.26
CA LEU A 349 26.38 5.69 12.58
C LEU A 349 25.31 6.18 13.58
N GLY A 350 24.04 5.92 13.27
CA GLY A 350 22.87 6.38 14.03
C GLY A 350 22.45 7.84 13.78
N SER A 351 22.82 8.39 12.61
CA SER A 351 22.65 9.82 12.27
C SER A 351 21.58 10.15 11.19
N ASP A 352 20.78 9.18 10.71
CA ASP A 352 19.93 9.28 9.51
C ASP A 352 20.71 9.47 8.18
N ALA A 353 22.05 9.33 8.17
CA ALA A 353 22.89 9.58 7.00
C ALA A 353 22.44 8.84 5.72
N GLY A 354 21.87 7.64 5.86
CA GLY A 354 21.36 6.84 4.75
C GLY A 354 20.43 7.59 3.79
N VAL A 355 19.59 8.51 4.27
CA VAL A 355 18.69 9.29 3.38
C VAL A 355 19.45 10.29 2.49
N ARG A 356 20.63 10.74 2.91
CA ARG A 356 21.52 11.62 2.12
C ARG A 356 22.38 10.81 1.15
N LEU A 357 22.85 9.64 1.58
CA LEU A 357 23.58 8.69 0.72
C LEU A 357 22.74 8.26 -0.48
N MET A 358 21.45 7.97 -0.28
CA MET A 358 20.50 7.72 -1.38
C MET A 358 20.40 8.90 -2.37
N GLY A 359 20.60 10.15 -1.89
CA GLY A 359 20.65 11.33 -2.75
C GLY A 359 21.84 11.34 -3.70
N PHE A 360 23.02 10.93 -3.22
CA PHE A 360 24.23 10.75 -4.05
C PHE A 360 24.11 9.56 -5.00
N ASP A 361 23.64 8.41 -4.50
CA ASP A 361 23.27 7.23 -5.31
C ASP A 361 22.30 7.61 -6.43
N SER A 362 21.26 8.37 -6.12
CA SER A 362 20.32 8.88 -7.12
C SER A 362 20.96 9.84 -8.13
N HIS A 363 21.99 10.60 -7.76
CA HIS A 363 22.71 11.45 -8.70
C HIS A 363 23.57 10.60 -9.64
N MET A 364 24.35 9.66 -9.09
CA MET A 364 25.12 8.67 -9.86
C MET A 364 24.21 7.89 -10.81
N CYS A 365 23.06 7.41 -10.35
CA CYS A 365 22.07 6.71 -11.16
C CYS A 365 21.60 7.53 -12.39
N LEU A 366 21.37 8.84 -12.22
CA LEU A 366 21.03 9.73 -13.35
C LEU A 366 22.22 9.95 -14.29
N SER A 367 23.45 10.00 -13.78
CA SER A 367 24.67 10.12 -14.58
C SER A 367 24.97 8.84 -15.38
N VAL A 368 24.80 7.66 -14.80
CA VAL A 368 24.93 6.38 -15.53
C VAL A 368 23.86 6.25 -16.62
N LEU A 369 22.60 6.59 -16.31
CA LEU A 369 21.53 6.60 -17.32
C LEU A 369 21.69 7.71 -18.40
N LYS A 370 22.54 8.72 -18.14
CA LYS A 370 23.00 9.67 -19.16
C LYS A 370 24.07 9.03 -20.03
N GLY A 371 25.14 8.50 -19.44
CA GLY A 371 26.25 7.84 -20.15
C GLY A 371 25.78 6.68 -21.04
N CYS A 372 24.97 5.76 -20.49
CA CYS A 372 24.41 4.65 -21.27
C CYS A 372 23.60 5.14 -22.48
N ARG A 373 22.76 6.17 -22.31
CA ARG A 373 21.97 6.74 -23.43
C ARG A 373 22.86 7.42 -24.48
N GLU A 374 23.94 8.08 -24.07
CA GLU A 374 24.90 8.73 -24.97
C GLU A 374 25.77 7.70 -25.71
N ALA A 375 26.04 6.54 -25.11
CA ALA A 375 26.66 5.37 -25.74
C ALA A 375 25.67 4.47 -26.52
N GLY A 376 24.37 4.82 -26.57
CA GLY A 376 23.33 4.02 -27.24
C GLY A 376 22.95 2.70 -26.53
N ILE A 377 23.40 2.49 -25.30
CA ILE A 377 23.18 1.29 -24.49
C ILE A 377 21.81 1.34 -23.80
N ALA A 378 21.03 0.26 -23.94
CA ALA A 378 19.80 0.05 -23.19
C ALA A 378 20.11 -0.20 -21.70
N ALA A 379 19.51 0.60 -20.80
CA ALA A 379 19.70 0.44 -19.36
C ALA A 379 18.42 0.71 -18.56
N LEU A 380 18.15 -0.13 -17.56
CA LEU A 380 17.05 0.03 -16.60
C LEU A 380 17.61 -0.05 -15.16
N PRO A 381 17.47 1.01 -14.33
CA PRO A 381 18.09 1.05 -13.00
C PRO A 381 17.30 0.19 -12.01
N VAL A 382 18.00 -0.37 -11.03
CA VAL A 382 17.45 -1.06 -9.86
C VAL A 382 18.16 -0.53 -8.61
N HIS A 383 17.92 0.76 -8.34
CA HIS A 383 18.68 1.57 -7.38
C HIS A 383 20.17 1.65 -7.79
N ASP A 384 21.03 0.98 -7.03
CA ASP A 384 22.49 0.94 -7.15
C ASP A 384 23.03 -0.14 -8.13
N SER A 385 22.15 -0.87 -8.81
CA SER A 385 22.48 -1.76 -9.94
C SER A 385 21.70 -1.42 -11.23
N PHE A 386 22.11 -1.95 -12.38
CA PHE A 386 21.50 -1.65 -13.69
C PHE A 386 21.29 -2.90 -14.54
N ILE A 387 20.06 -3.15 -14.98
CA ILE A 387 19.76 -4.20 -15.99
C ILE A 387 20.19 -3.66 -17.35
N VAL A 388 21.14 -4.33 -17.99
CA VAL A 388 21.74 -3.98 -19.29
C VAL A 388 22.02 -5.24 -20.12
N PRO A 389 22.19 -5.17 -21.46
CA PRO A 389 22.58 -6.34 -22.25
C PRO A 389 23.92 -6.91 -21.76
N SER A 390 24.05 -8.23 -21.61
CA SER A 390 25.27 -8.86 -21.07
C SER A 390 26.53 -8.50 -21.86
N ALA A 391 26.41 -8.39 -23.19
CA ALA A 391 27.50 -7.98 -24.08
C ALA A 391 27.97 -6.53 -23.87
N LYS A 392 27.30 -5.75 -23.03
CA LYS A 392 27.62 -4.36 -22.67
C LYS A 392 27.98 -4.17 -21.19
N GLU A 393 28.06 -5.24 -20.39
CA GLU A 393 28.31 -5.18 -18.95
C GLU A 393 29.59 -4.39 -18.60
N GLY A 394 30.72 -4.67 -19.26
CA GLY A 394 31.99 -3.98 -19.00
C GLY A 394 32.02 -2.50 -19.40
N GLU A 395 31.28 -2.12 -20.44
CA GLU A 395 31.16 -0.71 -20.87
C GLU A 395 30.27 0.08 -19.90
N VAL A 396 29.21 -0.56 -19.39
CA VAL A 396 28.35 0.00 -18.34
C VAL A 396 29.11 0.10 -17.01
N GLN A 397 29.95 -0.89 -16.67
CA GLN A 397 30.80 -0.83 -15.48
C GLN A 397 31.77 0.36 -15.55
N ALA A 398 32.38 0.64 -16.70
CA ALA A 398 33.23 1.82 -16.87
C ALA A 398 32.47 3.14 -16.64
N ILE A 399 31.23 3.25 -17.17
CA ILE A 399 30.33 4.40 -16.93
C ILE A 399 29.93 4.52 -15.45
N MET A 400 29.73 3.39 -14.77
CA MET A 400 29.46 3.33 -13.33
C MET A 400 30.67 3.81 -12.52
N ASP A 401 31.86 3.33 -12.86
CA ASP A 401 33.11 3.67 -12.17
C ASP A 401 33.48 5.15 -12.34
N GLU A 402 33.25 5.73 -13.53
CA GLU A 402 33.37 7.19 -13.77
C GLU A 402 32.39 7.98 -12.88
N ALA A 403 31.11 7.57 -12.84
CA ALA A 403 30.10 8.24 -12.02
C ALA A 403 30.42 8.16 -10.51
N LEU A 404 30.95 7.02 -10.04
CA LEU A 404 31.43 6.86 -8.67
C LEU A 404 32.69 7.70 -8.40
N HIS A 405 33.63 7.75 -9.35
CA HIS A 405 34.85 8.55 -9.22
C HIS A 405 34.51 10.05 -9.10
N ALA A 406 33.68 10.59 -10.01
CA ALA A 406 33.27 11.98 -9.99
C ALA A 406 32.62 12.40 -8.66
N VAL A 407 31.67 11.58 -8.16
CA VAL A 407 30.99 11.86 -6.88
C VAL A 407 31.94 11.69 -5.69
N ARG A 408 32.87 10.71 -5.70
CA ARG A 408 33.91 10.60 -4.67
C ARG A 408 34.82 11.83 -4.64
N VAL A 409 35.18 12.38 -5.78
CA VAL A 409 35.98 13.62 -5.89
C VAL A 409 35.20 14.84 -5.42
N GLU A 410 33.90 14.96 -5.74
CA GLU A 410 33.04 16.05 -5.27
C GLU A 410 32.90 16.08 -3.73
N ILE A 411 32.67 14.92 -3.10
CA ILE A 411 32.37 14.84 -1.66
C ILE A 411 33.61 14.72 -0.76
N SER A 412 34.81 14.57 -1.34
CA SER A 412 36.05 14.46 -0.56
C SER A 412 36.50 15.82 0.00
N PRO A 413 36.98 15.90 1.26
CA PRO A 413 37.32 17.18 1.90
C PRO A 413 38.42 18.03 1.22
N GLY A 414 39.19 17.47 0.30
CA GLY A 414 40.30 18.15 -0.38
C GLY A 414 39.90 19.06 -1.55
N THR A 415 38.71 18.88 -2.13
CA THR A 415 38.38 19.44 -3.46
C THR A 415 37.67 20.80 -3.40
N SER A 416 36.95 21.10 -2.30
CA SER A 416 36.39 22.43 -2.00
C SER A 416 35.97 22.54 -0.54
N SER A 417 36.60 23.43 0.23
CA SER A 417 36.50 23.49 1.70
C SER A 417 35.14 23.98 2.23
N THR A 418 34.28 24.56 1.39
CA THR A 418 33.10 25.33 1.81
C THR A 418 31.80 24.51 1.86
N SER A 419 31.68 23.40 1.13
CA SER A 419 30.39 22.70 0.95
C SER A 419 30.20 21.48 1.88
N VAL A 420 31.13 20.53 1.88
CA VAL A 420 30.93 19.18 2.42
C VAL A 420 30.50 19.16 3.91
N LYS A 421 31.08 20.01 4.76
CA LYS A 421 30.72 20.08 6.19
C LYS A 421 29.24 20.46 6.42
N SER A 422 28.67 21.29 5.55
CA SER A 422 27.25 21.71 5.59
C SER A 422 26.28 20.56 5.27
N ILE A 423 26.72 19.54 4.53
CA ILE A 423 25.84 18.46 4.07
C ILE A 423 25.51 17.47 5.20
N LEU A 424 26.40 17.33 6.19
CA LEU A 424 26.26 16.33 7.28
C LEU A 424 26.17 16.93 8.69
N GLN A 425 26.69 18.14 8.91
CA GLN A 425 26.76 18.75 10.26
C GLN A 425 25.65 19.78 10.55
N VAL A 426 24.45 19.58 10.02
CA VAL A 426 23.25 20.34 10.45
C VAL A 426 22.48 19.47 11.46
N PRO A 427 22.75 19.56 12.78
CA PRO A 427 21.90 18.94 13.78
C PRO A 427 20.51 19.58 13.76
N PHE A 428 19.51 18.81 14.19
CA PHE A 428 18.13 19.27 14.33
C PHE A 428 18.04 20.30 15.46
N ALA A 429 18.26 21.57 15.13
CA ALA A 429 17.98 22.72 15.98
C ALA A 429 16.59 23.27 15.60
N PRO A 430 15.51 22.88 16.30
CA PRO A 430 14.24 23.59 16.15
C PRO A 430 14.49 25.03 16.60
N ARG A 431 14.18 26.00 15.74
CA ARG A 431 14.36 27.43 16.05
C ARG A 431 13.36 27.81 17.15
N ALA A 432 13.79 27.67 18.40
CA ALA A 432 12.94 27.85 19.57
C ALA A 432 12.34 29.27 19.59
N ALA A 433 11.02 29.35 19.48
CA ALA A 433 10.30 30.53 19.92
C ALA A 433 10.53 30.70 21.43
N ALA A 434 10.77 31.93 21.88
CA ALA A 434 11.15 32.20 23.26
C ALA A 434 10.06 31.76 24.25
N SER A 435 10.49 31.23 25.39
CA SER A 435 9.63 30.74 26.47
C SER A 435 9.13 31.87 27.39
N ARG A 436 8.14 31.58 28.25
CA ARG A 436 8.22 31.79 29.72
C ARG A 436 7.01 31.12 30.45
N PRO A 437 7.03 30.94 31.80
CA PRO A 437 6.73 29.61 32.37
C PRO A 437 5.87 29.59 33.66
N SER A 438 5.69 28.41 34.27
CA SER A 438 5.45 28.27 35.72
C SER A 438 5.96 26.93 36.29
N SER A 439 6.46 26.97 37.54
CA SER A 439 6.58 25.90 38.59
C SER A 439 6.30 24.44 38.20
N SER A 440 7.21 23.45 38.41
CA SER A 440 7.65 22.84 39.69
C SER A 440 6.48 22.17 40.49
N ARG A 441 6.64 21.02 41.19
CA ARG A 441 7.82 20.45 41.88
C ARG A 441 7.82 18.89 41.94
N GLU A 442 8.42 18.28 42.97
CA GLU A 442 9.09 16.96 42.93
C GLU A 442 8.39 15.79 43.68
N ALA A 443 8.79 14.56 43.32
CA ALA A 443 8.98 13.37 44.18
C ALA A 443 7.80 12.53 44.75
N LYS A 444 8.16 11.33 45.22
CA LYS A 444 7.38 10.19 45.80
C LYS A 444 7.84 9.98 47.28
N PRO A 445 7.51 8.92 48.09
CA PRO A 445 6.76 7.66 47.82
C PRO A 445 5.95 6.98 48.98
N LYS A 446 5.46 5.73 48.72
CA LYS A 446 5.28 4.53 49.61
C LYS A 446 3.99 4.31 50.48
N LYS A 447 3.37 3.11 50.27
CA LYS A 447 2.54 2.25 51.18
C LYS A 447 1.17 2.85 51.62
N SER A 448 0.10 2.15 52.06
CA SER A 448 -0.34 0.72 52.28
C SER A 448 -1.86 0.71 52.65
N ALA A 449 -2.70 -0.35 52.63
CA ALA A 449 -2.69 -1.74 52.10
C ALA A 449 -4.10 -2.43 52.21
N VAL A 450 -4.35 -3.51 51.42
CA VAL A 450 -5.02 -4.83 51.72
C VAL A 450 -6.06 -4.96 52.89
N PRO A 451 -7.17 -5.74 52.83
CA PRO A 451 -8.02 -6.26 51.73
C PRO A 451 -9.57 -6.20 52.01
N SER A 452 -10.41 -6.81 51.16
CA SER A 452 -11.63 -7.54 51.61
C SER A 452 -12.00 -8.72 50.68
N LYS A 453 -12.94 -9.59 51.10
CA LYS A 453 -13.15 -10.96 50.57
C LYS A 453 -14.51 -11.12 49.87
N LYS A 454 -14.61 -12.06 48.90
CA LYS A 454 -15.65 -13.13 48.90
C LYS A 454 -15.36 -14.29 47.93
N ARG A 455 -15.98 -15.44 48.23
CA ARG A 455 -15.95 -16.79 47.59
C ARG A 455 -17.43 -17.24 47.46
N PRO A 456 -17.76 -18.37 46.79
CA PRO A 456 -17.13 -19.05 45.65
C PRO A 456 -18.14 -19.40 44.52
N ALA A 457 -17.71 -20.25 43.58
CA ALA A 457 -18.46 -20.76 42.43
C ALA A 457 -19.75 -21.54 42.72
N LYS A 458 -20.56 -21.71 41.66
CA LYS A 458 -21.37 -22.92 41.42
C LYS A 458 -21.23 -23.33 39.95
N ALA A 459 -20.94 -24.59 39.69
CA ALA A 459 -20.93 -25.16 38.35
C ALA A 459 -22.30 -25.80 38.04
N VAL A 460 -22.71 -25.77 36.77
CA VAL A 460 -23.86 -26.53 36.26
C VAL A 460 -23.43 -27.16 34.94
N SER A 461 -23.50 -28.48 34.86
CA SER A 461 -23.37 -29.23 33.62
C SER A 461 -24.68 -29.19 32.82
N MET A 462 -24.58 -29.16 31.50
CA MET A 462 -25.71 -29.48 30.61
C MET A 462 -25.25 -30.47 29.55
N ALA A 463 -26.19 -31.31 29.12
CA ALA A 463 -25.91 -32.53 28.37
C ALA A 463 -25.54 -32.28 26.90
N VAL A 464 -24.75 -33.20 26.35
CA VAL A 464 -24.56 -33.34 24.90
C VAL A 464 -25.87 -33.86 24.30
N GLN A 465 -26.45 -33.12 23.36
CA GLN A 465 -27.52 -33.64 22.50
C GLN A 465 -26.89 -34.32 21.27
N ALA A 466 -27.57 -35.34 20.75
CA ALA A 466 -27.07 -36.17 19.67
C ALA A 466 -26.92 -35.39 18.34
N VAL A 467 -25.96 -35.82 17.53
CA VAL A 467 -25.78 -35.35 16.15
C VAL A 467 -26.70 -36.16 15.23
N GLU A 468 -27.50 -35.48 14.41
CA GLU A 468 -28.33 -36.12 13.38
C GLU A 468 -27.43 -36.71 12.27
N ALA A 469 -27.83 -37.85 11.70
CA ALA A 469 -26.97 -38.63 10.82
C ALA A 469 -26.60 -37.90 9.51
N GLU A 470 -25.30 -37.91 9.17
CA GLU A 470 -24.83 -37.43 7.87
C GLU A 470 -25.32 -38.37 6.75
N THR A 471 -25.97 -37.80 5.74
CA THR A 471 -26.32 -38.52 4.51
C THR A 471 -25.07 -38.72 3.66
N ALA A 472 -24.91 -39.91 3.07
CA ALA A 472 -23.71 -40.25 2.30
C ALA A 472 -23.54 -39.30 1.09
N PRO A 473 -22.33 -38.77 0.84
CA PRO A 473 -22.13 -37.76 -0.19
C PRO A 473 -22.17 -38.37 -1.60
N GLU A 474 -22.92 -37.74 -2.49
CA GLU A 474 -23.08 -38.16 -3.89
C GLU A 474 -21.94 -37.64 -4.79
N PRO A 475 -21.59 -38.32 -5.90
CA PRO A 475 -20.67 -37.77 -6.89
C PRO A 475 -21.23 -36.52 -7.58
N ILE A 476 -20.33 -35.63 -7.99
CA ILE A 476 -20.67 -34.41 -8.72
C ILE A 476 -20.95 -34.71 -10.22
N PRO A 477 -22.02 -34.16 -10.81
CA PRO A 477 -22.28 -34.27 -12.25
C PRO A 477 -21.15 -33.74 -13.14
N ALA A 478 -20.94 -34.36 -14.31
CA ALA A 478 -19.89 -33.98 -15.26
C ALA A 478 -20.04 -32.56 -15.84
N ASP A 479 -21.21 -31.95 -15.70
CA ASP A 479 -21.56 -30.61 -16.20
C ASP A 479 -21.68 -29.56 -15.07
N PHE A 480 -21.02 -29.82 -13.94
CA PHE A 480 -20.95 -28.97 -12.76
C PHE A 480 -20.35 -27.58 -13.04
N ASP A 481 -21.18 -26.56 -12.85
CA ASP A 481 -20.74 -25.17 -12.81
C ASP A 481 -20.55 -24.71 -11.35
N LEU A 482 -19.31 -24.40 -10.98
CA LEU A 482 -18.95 -23.96 -9.63
C LEU A 482 -19.70 -22.67 -9.23
N ALA A 483 -20.01 -21.79 -10.18
CA ALA A 483 -20.72 -20.54 -9.91
C ALA A 483 -22.21 -20.77 -9.70
N GLU A 484 -22.90 -21.51 -10.59
CA GLU A 484 -24.31 -21.86 -10.35
C GLU A 484 -24.48 -22.62 -9.03
N ARG A 485 -23.55 -23.53 -8.71
CA ARG A 485 -23.52 -24.24 -7.42
C ARG A 485 -23.33 -23.28 -6.24
N SER A 486 -22.32 -22.41 -6.30
CA SER A 486 -22.04 -21.40 -5.27
C SER A 486 -23.24 -20.47 -5.05
N LEU A 487 -23.97 -20.13 -6.12
CA LEU A 487 -25.16 -19.30 -6.06
C LEU A 487 -26.37 -20.02 -5.48
N ALA A 488 -26.57 -21.31 -5.77
CA ALA A 488 -27.62 -22.13 -5.18
C ALA A 488 -27.40 -22.31 -3.66
N LEU A 489 -26.17 -22.67 -3.26
CA LEU A 489 -25.76 -22.77 -1.85
C LEU A 489 -25.94 -21.43 -1.13
N ARG A 490 -25.56 -20.33 -1.78
CA ARG A 490 -25.68 -18.99 -1.21
C ARG A 490 -27.13 -18.52 -1.05
N ASP A 491 -28.01 -18.73 -2.02
CA ASP A 491 -29.43 -18.35 -1.86
C ASP A 491 -30.11 -19.25 -0.79
N ARG A 492 -29.69 -20.52 -0.58
CA ARG A 492 -30.09 -21.38 0.56
C ARG A 492 -29.60 -20.84 1.91
N TYR A 493 -28.29 -20.61 2.07
CA TYR A 493 -27.72 -20.19 3.35
C TYR A 493 -28.10 -18.74 3.70
N GLU A 494 -28.19 -17.83 2.72
CA GLU A 494 -28.76 -16.50 2.96
C GLU A 494 -30.25 -16.59 3.38
N ALA A 495 -31.03 -17.56 2.89
CA ALA A 495 -32.40 -17.78 3.35
C ALA A 495 -32.46 -18.34 4.79
N GLN A 496 -31.59 -19.30 5.14
CA GLN A 496 -31.45 -19.82 6.51
C GLN A 496 -31.06 -18.71 7.50
N ALA A 497 -30.06 -17.89 7.15
CA ALA A 497 -29.65 -16.71 7.92
C ALA A 497 -30.80 -15.73 8.13
N ARG A 498 -31.56 -15.39 7.07
CA ARG A 498 -32.75 -14.52 7.17
C ARG A 498 -33.84 -15.15 8.06
N ALA A 499 -34.03 -16.46 8.03
CA ALA A 499 -34.98 -17.17 8.89
C ALA A 499 -34.55 -17.16 10.37
N LYS A 500 -33.27 -17.40 10.66
CA LYS A 500 -32.67 -17.29 12.00
C LYS A 500 -32.79 -15.87 12.56
N LEU A 501 -32.44 -14.84 11.78
CA LEU A 501 -32.62 -13.43 12.13
C LEU A 501 -34.10 -13.02 12.30
N ARG A 502 -35.04 -13.68 11.59
CA ARG A 502 -36.49 -13.50 11.81
C ARG A 502 -36.93 -14.15 13.12
N LYS A 503 -36.48 -15.37 13.44
CA LYS A 503 -36.77 -16.04 14.73
C LYS A 503 -36.31 -15.19 15.92
N PHE A 504 -35.07 -14.70 15.92
CA PHE A 504 -34.57 -13.83 17.00
C PHE A 504 -35.34 -12.51 17.13
N ARG A 505 -35.77 -11.90 16.01
CA ARG A 505 -36.62 -10.70 16.07
C ARG A 505 -37.97 -10.98 16.70
N LEU A 506 -38.62 -12.09 16.33
CA LEU A 506 -39.92 -12.48 16.88
C LEU A 506 -39.82 -12.81 18.37
N ALA A 507 -38.79 -13.56 18.79
CA ALA A 507 -38.54 -13.86 20.20
C ALA A 507 -38.40 -12.59 21.05
N ALA A 508 -37.58 -11.64 20.59
CA ALA A 508 -37.41 -10.34 21.26
C ALA A 508 -38.69 -9.48 21.27
N GLN A 509 -39.55 -9.59 20.25
CA GLN A 509 -40.87 -8.94 20.25
C GLN A 509 -41.84 -9.61 21.25
N SER A 510 -41.64 -10.89 21.57
CA SER A 510 -42.35 -11.63 22.63
C SER A 510 -41.66 -11.54 24.01
N GLY A 511 -40.73 -10.61 24.20
CA GLY A 511 -40.01 -10.40 25.47
C GLY A 511 -38.90 -11.41 25.79
N TRP A 512 -38.62 -12.36 24.89
CA TRP A 512 -37.57 -13.37 25.06
C TRP A 512 -36.31 -13.02 24.26
N GLY A 513 -35.31 -12.44 24.94
CA GLY A 513 -34.01 -12.11 24.36
C GLY A 513 -33.98 -10.77 23.63
N VAL A 514 -32.88 -10.51 22.90
CA VAL A 514 -32.57 -9.22 22.28
C VAL A 514 -32.68 -9.31 20.76
N ALA A 515 -33.29 -8.31 20.12
CA ALA A 515 -33.42 -8.26 18.67
C ALA A 515 -32.04 -7.96 18.04
N PRO A 516 -31.55 -8.77 17.07
CA PRO A 516 -30.15 -8.71 16.65
C PRO A 516 -29.78 -7.34 16.04
N GLY A 517 -28.57 -6.88 16.32
CA GLY A 517 -28.00 -5.61 15.87
C GLY A 517 -27.78 -5.51 14.35
N TRP A 518 -27.33 -4.36 13.87
CA TRP A 518 -27.02 -4.19 12.44
C TRP A 518 -25.78 -5.01 12.04
N ASP A 519 -24.75 -5.02 12.87
CA ASP A 519 -23.53 -5.79 12.64
C ASP A 519 -23.72 -7.29 12.80
N GLU A 520 -24.59 -7.75 13.71
CA GLU A 520 -24.94 -9.17 13.85
C GLU A 520 -25.68 -9.68 12.61
N LYS A 521 -26.67 -8.92 12.11
CA LYS A 521 -27.32 -9.20 10.81
C LYS A 521 -26.31 -9.24 9.67
N ARG A 522 -25.29 -8.36 9.68
CA ARG A 522 -24.24 -8.32 8.65
C ARG A 522 -23.26 -9.50 8.78
N ALA A 523 -22.91 -9.90 9.99
CA ALA A 523 -22.03 -11.04 10.27
C ALA A 523 -22.69 -12.36 9.87
N GLU A 524 -23.93 -12.61 10.28
CA GLU A 524 -24.72 -13.80 9.91
C GLU A 524 -24.85 -13.92 8.38
N MET A 525 -25.14 -12.81 7.70
CA MET A 525 -25.23 -12.76 6.23
C MET A 525 -23.87 -12.86 5.52
N ALA A 526 -22.75 -12.64 6.20
CA ALA A 526 -21.40 -12.89 5.69
C ALA A 526 -20.95 -14.33 5.95
N GLU A 527 -21.33 -14.91 7.08
CA GLU A 527 -21.11 -16.31 7.44
C GLU A 527 -21.84 -17.25 6.48
N ALA A 528 -23.11 -16.96 6.15
CA ALA A 528 -23.87 -17.66 5.12
C ALA A 528 -23.15 -17.70 3.75
N LYS A 529 -22.52 -16.59 3.35
CA LYS A 529 -21.74 -16.53 2.09
C LYS A 529 -20.45 -17.33 2.17
N ARG A 530 -19.68 -17.17 3.26
CA ARG A 530 -18.44 -17.92 3.48
C ARG A 530 -18.72 -19.42 3.51
N ARG A 531 -19.80 -19.87 4.17
CA ARG A 531 -20.24 -21.28 4.15
C ARG A 531 -20.52 -21.74 2.72
N ALA A 532 -21.23 -20.96 1.91
CA ALA A 532 -21.50 -21.31 0.51
C ALA A 532 -20.22 -21.39 -0.34
N GLU A 533 -19.29 -20.44 -0.19
CA GLU A 533 -18.00 -20.43 -0.89
C GLU A 533 -17.10 -21.61 -0.46
N THR A 534 -17.05 -21.93 0.84
CA THR A 534 -16.29 -23.06 1.37
C THR A 534 -16.90 -24.39 0.92
N THR A 535 -18.21 -24.58 1.06
CA THR A 535 -18.89 -25.80 0.60
C THR A 535 -18.71 -26.01 -0.90
N ALA A 536 -18.98 -25.00 -1.74
CA ALA A 536 -18.83 -25.14 -3.20
C ALA A 536 -17.39 -25.45 -3.63
N ARG A 537 -16.40 -24.90 -2.93
CA ARG A 537 -14.98 -25.20 -3.16
C ARG A 537 -14.62 -26.61 -2.72
N GLN A 538 -15.01 -27.00 -1.50
CA GLN A 538 -14.75 -28.32 -0.96
C GLN A 538 -15.39 -29.40 -1.82
N GLU A 539 -16.62 -29.18 -2.30
CA GLU A 539 -17.29 -30.03 -3.29
C GLU A 539 -16.43 -30.20 -4.57
N ARG A 540 -15.95 -29.10 -5.15
CA ARG A 540 -15.04 -29.16 -6.33
C ARG A 540 -13.71 -29.86 -6.04
N GLU A 541 -13.19 -29.75 -4.83
CA GLU A 541 -11.90 -30.34 -4.42
C GLU A 541 -12.02 -31.84 -4.10
N THR A 542 -13.18 -32.32 -3.63
CA THR A 542 -13.44 -33.75 -3.36
C THR A 542 -14.10 -34.50 -4.52
N GLY A 543 -14.75 -33.79 -5.45
CA GLY A 543 -15.61 -34.39 -6.48
C GLY A 543 -16.96 -34.88 -5.96
N LEU A 544 -17.33 -34.51 -4.72
CA LEU A 544 -18.51 -35.02 -4.01
C LEU A 544 -19.43 -33.87 -3.55
N ARG A 545 -20.74 -34.02 -3.73
CA ARG A 545 -21.77 -33.12 -3.19
C ARG A 545 -21.84 -33.26 -1.66
N ILE A 546 -21.82 -32.13 -0.97
CA ILE A 546 -21.85 -32.04 0.50
C ILE A 546 -23.23 -31.57 1.00
N ASP A 547 -23.90 -30.69 0.24
CA ASP A 547 -25.27 -30.23 0.58
C ASP A 547 -26.28 -30.74 -0.47
N LEU A 548 -26.80 -31.95 -0.22
CA LEU A 548 -27.72 -32.64 -1.14
C LEU A 548 -29.07 -31.92 -1.29
N ASP A 549 -29.50 -31.24 -0.23
CA ASP A 549 -30.71 -30.40 -0.10
C ASP A 549 -30.73 -29.22 -1.09
N VAL A 550 -29.56 -28.78 -1.55
CA VAL A 550 -29.41 -27.70 -2.52
C VAL A 550 -29.22 -28.32 -3.91
N PRO A 551 -29.94 -27.84 -4.95
CA PRO A 551 -29.74 -28.32 -6.31
C PRO A 551 -28.34 -27.97 -6.84
N TYR A 552 -27.79 -28.82 -7.70
CA TYR A 552 -26.44 -28.61 -8.25
C TYR A 552 -26.34 -27.36 -9.15
N ARG A 553 -27.46 -26.94 -9.75
CA ARG A 553 -27.64 -25.71 -10.54
C ARG A 553 -28.76 -24.83 -9.99
N LEU A 554 -28.81 -23.57 -10.43
CA LEU A 554 -30.01 -22.74 -10.25
C LEU A 554 -31.10 -23.19 -11.22
N SER A 555 -32.36 -23.23 -10.78
CA SER A 555 -33.48 -23.38 -11.72
C SER A 555 -33.64 -22.11 -12.56
N GLU A 556 -34.13 -22.24 -13.80
CA GLU A 556 -34.41 -21.08 -14.67
C GLU A 556 -35.36 -20.08 -14.01
N ASP A 557 -36.29 -20.57 -13.20
CA ASP A 557 -37.20 -19.77 -12.40
C ASP A 557 -36.47 -18.96 -11.30
N ALA A 558 -35.42 -19.53 -10.69
CA ALA A 558 -34.51 -18.81 -9.79
C ALA A 558 -33.61 -17.82 -10.54
N LYS A 559 -33.11 -18.17 -11.74
CA LYS A 559 -32.35 -17.25 -12.61
C LYS A 559 -33.20 -16.06 -13.03
N ALA A 560 -34.43 -16.26 -13.48
CA ALA A 560 -35.38 -15.20 -13.81
C ALA A 560 -35.72 -14.31 -12.61
N LYS A 561 -35.99 -14.89 -11.43
CA LYS A 561 -36.20 -14.15 -10.17
C LYS A 561 -34.95 -13.36 -9.75
N ARG A 562 -33.74 -13.86 -10.05
CA ARG A 562 -32.45 -13.19 -9.82
C ARG A 562 -32.22 -12.04 -10.80
N VAL A 563 -32.47 -12.22 -12.09
CA VAL A 563 -32.42 -11.16 -13.11
C VAL A 563 -33.40 -10.04 -12.75
N LYS A 564 -34.65 -10.36 -12.41
CA LYS A 564 -35.65 -9.38 -11.94
C LYS A 564 -35.28 -8.66 -10.63
N ARG A 565 -34.40 -9.26 -9.82
CA ARG A 565 -33.85 -8.70 -8.57
C ARG A 565 -32.63 -7.79 -8.80
N LEU A 566 -31.87 -8.04 -9.87
CA LEU A 566 -30.69 -7.27 -10.29
C LEU A 566 -31.00 -6.16 -11.32
N ALA A 567 -32.10 -6.29 -12.06
CA ALA A 567 -32.53 -5.32 -13.06
C ALA A 567 -32.62 -3.89 -12.48
N PRO A 568 -32.18 -2.87 -13.24
CA PRO A 568 -32.23 -1.49 -12.77
C PRO A 568 -33.67 -1.08 -12.50
N LYS A 569 -33.97 -0.74 -11.24
CA LYS A 569 -35.32 -0.33 -10.85
C LYS A 569 -35.68 0.93 -11.63
N PRO A 570 -36.89 1.01 -12.24
CA PRO A 570 -37.31 2.21 -12.95
C PRO A 570 -37.22 3.40 -12.01
N ARG A 571 -36.62 4.49 -12.48
CA ARG A 571 -36.55 5.74 -11.72
C ARG A 571 -37.98 6.13 -11.34
N ARG A 572 -38.27 6.25 -10.04
CA ARG A 572 -39.43 7.04 -9.63
C ARG A 572 -39.26 8.42 -10.27
N PRO A 573 -40.28 9.00 -10.93
CA PRO A 573 -40.20 10.38 -11.35
C PRO A 573 -39.86 11.23 -10.12
N PHE A 574 -38.98 12.23 -10.30
CA PHE A 574 -38.75 13.20 -9.24
C PHE A 574 -40.11 13.80 -8.85
N PRO A 575 -40.42 13.93 -7.54
CA PRO A 575 -41.54 14.76 -7.16
C PRO A 575 -41.31 16.15 -7.77
N ALA A 576 -42.34 16.72 -8.39
CA ALA A 576 -42.23 18.01 -9.06
C ALA A 576 -41.56 19.03 -8.12
N PRO A 577 -40.64 19.87 -8.61
CA PRO A 577 -39.87 20.77 -7.77
C PRO A 577 -40.83 21.59 -6.93
N TRP A 578 -40.71 21.48 -5.60
CA TRP A 578 -41.61 22.17 -4.67
C TRP A 578 -41.66 23.64 -5.04
N SER A 579 -42.85 24.14 -5.36
CA SER A 579 -43.06 25.54 -5.67
C SER A 579 -42.49 26.37 -4.52
N ARG A 580 -41.65 27.35 -4.85
CA ARG A 580 -40.98 28.18 -3.83
C ARG A 580 -42.05 28.93 -3.04
N ARG A 581 -42.45 28.40 -1.88
CA ARG A 581 -43.18 29.17 -0.88
C ARG A 581 -42.30 30.36 -0.51
N SER A 582 -42.77 31.55 -0.86
CA SER A 582 -42.07 32.80 -0.59
C SER A 582 -41.77 32.90 0.90
N SER A 583 -40.51 33.19 1.25
CA SER A 583 -40.04 33.28 2.64
C SER A 583 -40.43 34.62 3.29
N ALA A 584 -41.70 35.01 3.13
CA ALA A 584 -42.28 36.24 3.65
C ALA A 584 -42.58 36.17 5.16
N ARG A 585 -41.56 35.87 5.97
CA ARG A 585 -41.63 35.83 7.45
C ARG A 585 -40.39 36.38 8.18
N TRP A 586 -39.54 37.16 7.49
CA TRP A 586 -38.46 37.95 8.12
C TRP A 586 -38.32 39.35 7.51
N ALA A 587 -39.46 40.02 7.29
CA ALA A 587 -39.48 41.47 7.14
C ALA A 587 -39.70 42.09 8.53
N LYS A 588 -38.79 42.96 8.98
CA LYS A 588 -39.09 43.88 10.09
C LYS A 588 -40.03 44.97 9.53
N PRO A 589 -41.03 45.45 10.29
CA PRO A 589 -41.84 46.58 9.84
C PRO A 589 -40.96 47.83 9.73
N GLU A 590 -41.12 48.58 8.65
CA GLU A 590 -40.53 49.92 8.51
C GLU A 590 -41.29 50.88 9.43
N ALA A 591 -40.63 51.33 10.51
CA ALA A 591 -41.15 52.40 11.35
C ALA A 591 -40.91 53.75 10.64
N THR A 592 -41.97 54.52 10.45
CA THR A 592 -41.95 55.81 9.76
C THR A 592 -41.05 56.83 10.46
N LEU A 593 -40.19 57.50 9.70
CA LEU A 593 -39.44 58.66 10.18
C LEU A 593 -40.33 59.92 10.20
N PRO A 594 -40.50 60.60 11.34
CA PRO A 594 -40.98 61.98 11.36
C PRO A 594 -39.88 62.94 10.89
N LYS A 595 -40.27 64.08 10.28
CA LYS A 595 -39.34 65.18 9.98
C LYS A 595 -39.05 65.97 11.27
N GLY A 596 -37.79 66.32 11.53
CA GLY A 596 -37.43 67.13 12.72
C GLY A 596 -35.95 67.48 12.88
N GLU A 597 -35.52 68.54 12.18
CA GLU A 597 -34.36 69.40 12.48
C GLU A 597 -32.96 68.76 12.61
N ALA A 598 -31.93 69.59 12.84
CA ALA A 598 -30.52 69.22 12.69
C ALA A 598 -29.58 69.92 13.71
N LYS A 599 -28.51 69.23 14.11
CA LYS A 599 -27.23 69.79 14.58
C LYS A 599 -26.10 68.73 14.55
N PRO A 600 -24.80 69.10 14.66
CA PRO A 600 -23.74 68.43 13.91
C PRO A 600 -22.84 67.43 14.66
N ARG A 601 -22.03 66.72 13.85
CA ARG A 601 -20.74 66.07 14.12
C ARG A 601 -20.21 66.07 15.57
N ALA A 602 -19.90 64.86 16.05
CA ALA A 602 -18.74 64.62 16.90
C ALA A 602 -17.96 63.39 16.35
N THR A 603 -16.63 63.53 16.21
CA THR A 603 -15.70 62.43 15.98
C THR A 603 -15.17 61.90 17.31
N LEU A 604 -14.85 60.61 17.41
CA LEU A 604 -13.80 60.14 18.31
C LEU A 604 -13.28 58.75 17.91
N PHE A 605 -11.98 58.53 18.11
CA PHE A 605 -11.32 57.23 18.02
C PHE A 605 -11.41 56.50 19.37
N SER A 606 -11.44 55.17 19.34
CA SER A 606 -10.63 54.27 20.19
C SER A 606 -10.57 52.90 19.53
#